data_AF-M5TCH0-F1
#
_entry.id   AF-M5TCH0-F1
#
_cell.length_a   1.000
_cell.length_b   1.000
_cell.length_c   1.000
_cell.angle_alpha   90.00
_cell.angle_beta   90.00
_cell.angle_gamma   90.00
#
_symmetry.space_group_name_H-M   'P 1'
#
loop_
_entity.id
_entity.type
_entity.pdbx_description
1 polymer ?
#
loop_
_entity_poly.entity_id
_entity_poly.type
_entity_poly.pdbx_seq_one_letter_code
_entity_poly.pdbx_strand_id
1 'polypeptide(L)'
;MPAEMLAELERLGESPVLIEQIGKRHGAESARNFVESLVESAVWFDKWFPKLQAFAASCREEVPFPTTASLSPIDQAVQRILIPKITDAGRVPQRGNYTAAIFSAPLSVLPFVTSDWPSSYPNAVFLTPDELMRWHEFYSEGDDAPWWYCFQDWNAELDPPSDSFWLDGASYSVPPECHSLLVSWGLQWGSLAGGSQSELWCVDRAGTERLLGPLGSIDY
;
A
#
# COMPACT_ATOMS: atom_id res chain seq x y z
N MET A 1 9.92 -30.30 -15.39
CA MET A 1 8.72 -29.95 -14.60
C MET A 1 7.56 -30.84 -15.04
N PRO A 2 6.73 -31.38 -14.15
CA PRO A 2 5.52 -32.14 -14.53
C PRO A 2 4.52 -31.26 -15.31
N ALA A 3 3.74 -31.86 -16.22
CA ALA A 3 2.79 -31.12 -17.07
C ALA A 3 1.67 -30.42 -16.27
N GLU A 4 1.18 -31.06 -15.21
CA GLU A 4 0.17 -30.50 -14.30
C GLU A 4 0.66 -29.23 -13.61
N MET A 5 1.92 -29.21 -13.20
CA MET A 5 2.56 -28.04 -12.56
C MET A 5 2.75 -26.88 -13.54
N LEU A 6 3.02 -27.17 -14.82
CA LEU A 6 3.10 -26.14 -15.86
C LEU A 6 1.73 -25.51 -16.15
N ALA A 7 0.68 -26.33 -16.24
CA ALA A 7 -0.69 -25.84 -16.41
C ALA A 7 -1.14 -24.97 -15.22
N GLU A 8 -0.77 -25.36 -14.00
CA GLU A 8 -1.08 -24.59 -12.81
C GLU A 8 -0.37 -23.23 -12.79
N LEU A 9 0.91 -23.18 -13.19
CA LEU A 9 1.65 -21.92 -13.31
C LEU A 9 1.07 -21.00 -14.39
N GLU A 10 0.64 -21.55 -15.52
CA GLU A 10 -0.03 -20.80 -16.56
C GLU A 10 -1.34 -20.18 -16.05
N ARG A 11 -2.15 -20.96 -15.32
CA ARG A 11 -3.37 -20.47 -14.65
C ARG A 11 -3.05 -19.33 -13.68
N LEU A 12 -2.02 -19.51 -12.85
CA LEU A 12 -1.58 -18.54 -11.85
C LEU A 12 -0.95 -17.29 -12.48
N GLY A 13 -0.59 -17.32 -13.76
CA GLY A 13 0.13 -16.23 -14.45
C GLY A 13 1.60 -16.13 -14.05
N GLU A 14 2.17 -17.22 -13.54
CA GLU A 14 3.51 -17.26 -12.97
C GLU A 14 4.55 -17.80 -13.96
N SER A 15 5.78 -17.29 -13.86
CA SER A 15 6.85 -17.67 -14.78
C SER A 15 7.43 -19.05 -14.43
N PRO A 16 7.38 -20.04 -15.34
CA PRO A 16 8.05 -21.33 -15.12
C PRO A 16 9.56 -21.18 -14.86
N VAL A 17 10.18 -20.14 -15.42
CA VAL A 17 11.61 -19.82 -15.22
C VAL A 17 11.89 -19.46 -13.76
N LEU A 18 11.01 -18.71 -13.10
CA LEU A 18 11.15 -18.37 -11.68
C LEU A 18 11.14 -19.64 -10.81
N ILE A 19 10.20 -20.55 -11.09
CA ILE A 19 10.07 -21.81 -10.35
C ILE A 19 11.29 -22.71 -10.57
N GLU A 20 11.81 -22.78 -11.79
CA GLU A 20 13.05 -23.49 -12.07
C GLU A 20 14.25 -22.88 -11.33
N GLN A 21 14.33 -21.56 -11.21
CA GLN A 21 15.39 -20.89 -10.46
C GLN A 21 15.30 -21.19 -8.96
N ILE A 22 14.09 -21.17 -8.38
CA ILE A 22 13.87 -21.57 -6.99
C ILE A 22 14.29 -23.03 -6.80
N GLY A 23 13.88 -23.93 -7.70
CA GLY A 23 14.26 -25.33 -7.67
C GLY A 23 15.77 -25.56 -7.75
N LYS A 24 16.48 -24.78 -8.56
CA LYS A 24 17.94 -24.82 -8.68
C LYS A 24 18.66 -24.28 -7.44
N ARG A 25 18.13 -23.25 -6.79
CA ARG A 25 18.78 -22.59 -5.64
C ARG A 25 18.46 -23.25 -4.30
N HIS A 26 17.23 -23.72 -4.12
CA HIS A 26 16.69 -24.15 -2.83
C HIS A 26 16.19 -25.61 -2.83
N GLY A 27 16.14 -26.25 -4.00
CA GLY A 27 15.71 -27.63 -4.16
C GLY A 27 14.27 -27.79 -4.63
N ALA A 28 13.92 -29.00 -5.06
CA ALA A 28 12.62 -29.31 -5.65
C ALA A 28 11.46 -29.18 -4.66
N GLU A 29 11.71 -29.44 -3.38
CA GLU A 29 10.71 -29.29 -2.31
C GLU A 29 10.33 -27.82 -2.11
N SER A 30 11.30 -26.90 -2.02
CA SER A 30 11.02 -25.46 -1.93
C SER A 30 10.26 -24.93 -3.14
N ALA A 31 10.59 -25.42 -4.34
CA ALA A 31 9.84 -25.06 -5.55
C ALA A 31 8.38 -25.55 -5.50
N ARG A 32 8.13 -26.76 -4.96
CA ARG A 32 6.78 -27.29 -4.77
C ARG A 32 6.01 -26.49 -3.73
N ASN A 33 6.59 -26.25 -2.56
CA ASN A 33 5.96 -25.49 -1.47
C ASN A 33 5.62 -24.07 -1.93
N PHE A 34 6.46 -23.45 -2.76
CA PHE A 34 6.17 -22.15 -3.36
C PHE A 34 4.94 -22.20 -4.28
N VAL A 35 4.82 -23.23 -5.14
CA VAL A 35 3.64 -23.41 -5.99
C VAL A 35 2.39 -23.67 -5.15
N GLU A 36 2.48 -24.50 -4.12
CA GLU A 36 1.36 -24.75 -3.19
C GLU A 36 0.89 -23.46 -2.52
N SER A 37 1.83 -22.62 -2.06
CA SER A 37 1.52 -21.30 -1.49
C SER A 37 0.83 -20.36 -2.50
N LEU A 38 1.23 -20.39 -3.78
CA LEU A 38 0.55 -19.63 -4.83
C LEU A 38 -0.89 -20.12 -5.07
N VAL A 39 -1.11 -21.44 -5.04
CA VAL A 39 -2.46 -22.03 -5.17
C VAL A 39 -3.34 -21.60 -4.00
N GLU A 40 -2.82 -21.67 -2.77
CA GLU A 40 -3.51 -21.17 -1.58
C GLU A 40 -3.83 -19.68 -1.74
N SER A 41 -2.84 -18.86 -2.07
CA SER A 41 -3.02 -17.43 -2.34
C SER A 41 -4.12 -17.15 -3.37
N ALA A 42 -4.24 -17.96 -4.43
CA ALA A 42 -5.31 -17.82 -5.42
C ALA A 42 -6.70 -18.09 -4.83
N VAL A 43 -6.86 -19.10 -3.97
CA VAL A 43 -8.12 -19.38 -3.27
C VAL A 43 -8.52 -18.20 -2.38
N TRP A 44 -7.53 -17.60 -1.70
CA TRP A 44 -7.74 -16.43 -0.86
C TRP A 44 -8.13 -15.20 -1.66
N PHE A 45 -7.46 -14.96 -2.78
CA PHE A 45 -7.80 -13.90 -3.72
C PHE A 45 -9.25 -14.03 -4.19
N ASP A 46 -9.66 -15.21 -4.68
CA ASP A 46 -11.03 -15.44 -5.17
C ASP A 46 -12.10 -15.24 -4.09
N LYS A 47 -11.77 -15.57 -2.84
CA LYS A 47 -12.67 -15.37 -1.68
C LYS A 47 -12.81 -13.90 -1.30
N TRP A 48 -11.71 -13.15 -1.29
CA TRP A 48 -11.63 -11.85 -0.62
C TRP A 48 -11.58 -10.65 -1.55
N PHE A 49 -10.92 -10.77 -2.71
CA PHE A 49 -10.78 -9.66 -3.64
C PHE A 49 -12.14 -9.08 -4.09
N PRO A 50 -13.16 -9.87 -4.47
CA PRO A 50 -14.47 -9.32 -4.82
C PRO A 50 -15.14 -8.54 -3.67
N LYS A 51 -14.93 -8.97 -2.42
CA LYS A 51 -15.46 -8.29 -1.24
C LYS A 51 -14.73 -6.97 -0.97
N LEU A 52 -13.40 -6.98 -1.14
CA LEU A 52 -12.57 -5.78 -1.04
C LEU A 52 -12.97 -4.75 -2.09
N GLN A 53 -13.19 -5.17 -3.34
CA GLN A 53 -13.68 -4.29 -4.41
C GLN A 53 -15.05 -3.69 -4.08
N ALA A 54 -16.00 -4.52 -3.61
CA ALA A 54 -17.31 -4.05 -3.21
C ALA A 54 -17.25 -3.08 -2.02
N PHE A 55 -16.39 -3.34 -1.04
CA PHE A 55 -16.14 -2.45 0.09
C PHE A 55 -15.61 -1.10 -0.37
N ALA A 56 -14.55 -1.09 -1.20
CA ALA A 56 -13.97 0.14 -1.74
C ALA A 56 -15.01 0.94 -2.54
N ALA A 57 -15.79 0.28 -3.41
CA ALA A 57 -16.86 0.93 -4.15
C ALA A 57 -17.89 1.60 -3.22
N SER A 58 -18.35 0.88 -2.19
CA SER A 58 -19.27 1.41 -1.18
C SER A 58 -18.71 2.65 -0.47
N CYS A 59 -17.44 2.63 -0.10
CA CYS A 59 -16.78 3.78 0.52
C CYS A 59 -16.78 5.02 -0.40
N ARG A 60 -16.55 4.83 -1.70
CA ARG A 60 -16.55 5.93 -2.69
C ARG A 60 -17.97 6.42 -3.02
N GLU A 61 -19.00 5.59 -2.88
CA GLU A 61 -20.41 6.01 -2.97
C GLU A 61 -20.81 6.89 -1.78
N GLU A 62 -20.40 6.53 -0.56
CA GLU A 62 -20.71 7.27 0.67
C GLU A 62 -19.94 8.60 0.75
N VAL A 63 -18.65 8.58 0.41
CA VAL A 63 -17.77 9.75 0.48
C VAL A 63 -17.04 9.89 -0.85
N PRO A 64 -17.60 10.57 -1.85
CA PRO A 64 -16.97 10.73 -3.17
C PRO A 64 -15.61 11.44 -3.13
N PHE A 65 -14.84 11.33 -4.22
CA PHE A 65 -13.58 12.07 -4.32
C PHE A 65 -13.82 13.59 -4.27
N PRO A 66 -12.98 14.33 -3.51
CA PRO A 66 -13.07 15.77 -3.45
C PRO A 66 -12.69 16.37 -4.81
N THR A 67 -13.30 17.50 -5.12
CA THR A 67 -12.91 18.34 -6.26
C THR A 67 -11.80 19.30 -5.84
N THR A 68 -11.00 19.83 -6.77
CA THR A 68 -9.98 20.84 -6.45
C THR A 68 -10.54 22.03 -5.67
N ALA A 69 -11.78 22.43 -5.96
CA ALA A 69 -12.44 23.56 -5.29
C ALA A 69 -12.90 23.26 -3.86
N SER A 70 -13.01 21.98 -3.46
CA SER A 70 -13.46 21.57 -2.13
C SER A 70 -12.31 21.25 -1.17
N LEU A 71 -11.06 21.36 -1.63
CA LEU A 71 -9.88 21.05 -0.80
C LEU A 71 -9.56 22.20 0.14
N SER A 72 -9.30 21.87 1.41
CA SER A 72 -8.76 22.84 2.37
C SER A 72 -7.31 23.23 2.01
N PRO A 73 -6.79 24.35 2.56
CA PRO A 73 -5.38 24.69 2.39
C PRO A 73 -4.42 23.58 2.86
N ILE A 74 -4.80 22.83 3.91
CA ILE A 74 -4.02 21.69 4.42
C ILE A 74 -4.06 20.54 3.42
N ASP A 75 -5.23 20.20 2.85
CA ASP A 75 -5.32 19.15 1.82
C ASP A 75 -4.46 19.47 0.60
N GLN A 76 -4.42 20.73 0.20
CA GLN A 76 -3.58 21.18 -0.91
C GLN A 76 -2.09 21.05 -0.57
N ALA A 77 -1.69 21.30 0.68
CA ALA A 77 -0.33 21.05 1.15
C ALA A 77 0.01 19.56 1.14
N VAL A 78 -0.90 18.71 1.64
CA VAL A 78 -0.75 17.25 1.61
C VAL A 78 -0.56 16.75 0.17
N GLN A 79 -1.35 17.26 -0.79
CA GLN A 79 -1.15 16.94 -2.21
C GLN A 79 0.23 17.35 -2.71
N ARG A 80 0.69 18.58 -2.43
CA ARG A 80 2.02 19.05 -2.86
C ARG A 80 3.15 18.21 -2.29
N ILE A 81 3.00 17.69 -1.07
CA ILE A 81 4.00 16.85 -0.41
C ILE A 81 3.96 15.40 -0.93
N LEU A 82 2.78 14.82 -1.10
CA LEU A 82 2.62 13.40 -1.45
C LEU A 82 2.71 13.12 -2.95
N ILE A 83 2.27 14.02 -3.83
CA ILE A 83 2.30 13.77 -5.29
C ILE A 83 3.72 13.44 -5.79
N PRO A 84 4.79 14.18 -5.44
CA PRO A 84 6.15 13.81 -5.84
C PRO A 84 6.53 12.40 -5.38
N LYS A 85 6.16 12.02 -4.15
CA LYS A 85 6.44 10.69 -3.58
C LYS A 85 5.68 9.58 -4.28
N ILE A 86 4.49 9.86 -4.81
CA ILE A 86 3.72 8.94 -5.64
C ILE A 86 4.37 8.79 -7.01
N THR A 87 4.75 9.90 -7.64
CA THR A 87 5.38 9.88 -8.97
C THR A 87 6.72 9.15 -8.97
N ASP A 88 7.52 9.33 -7.92
CA ASP A 88 8.85 8.72 -7.81
C ASP A 88 8.83 7.29 -7.23
N ALA A 89 7.67 6.80 -6.79
CA ALA A 89 7.58 5.50 -6.16
C ALA A 89 7.88 4.35 -7.12
N GLY A 90 8.59 3.34 -6.61
CA GLY A 90 8.75 2.07 -7.30
C GLY A 90 7.38 1.45 -7.60
N ARG A 91 7.18 1.06 -8.86
CA ARG A 91 5.96 0.39 -9.30
C ARG A 91 5.85 -0.97 -8.60
N VAL A 92 4.70 -1.26 -8.01
CA VAL A 92 4.35 -2.58 -7.45
C VAL A 92 4.64 -3.66 -8.51
N PRO A 93 5.53 -4.64 -8.28
CA PRO A 93 5.68 -5.72 -9.25
C PRO A 93 4.33 -6.45 -9.44
N GLN A 94 3.79 -6.49 -10.65
CA GLN A 94 2.62 -7.33 -10.92
C GLN A 94 3.05 -8.80 -10.82
N ARG A 95 2.54 -9.52 -9.82
CA ARG A 95 2.75 -10.96 -9.68
C ARG A 95 1.47 -11.70 -10.07
N GLY A 96 1.58 -12.51 -11.11
CA GLY A 96 0.52 -13.41 -11.55
C GLY A 96 -0.85 -12.76 -11.77
N ASN A 97 -1.87 -13.63 -11.79
CA ASN A 97 -3.28 -13.26 -11.98
C ASN A 97 -4.02 -13.05 -10.65
N TYR A 98 -3.47 -13.54 -9.54
CA TYR A 98 -4.15 -13.68 -8.24
C TYR A 98 -3.47 -12.88 -7.12
N THR A 99 -2.99 -11.69 -7.44
CA THR A 99 -2.49 -10.73 -6.46
C THR A 99 -3.26 -9.44 -6.58
N ALA A 100 -3.81 -8.97 -5.47
CA ALA A 100 -4.43 -7.64 -5.38
C ALA A 100 -3.36 -6.58 -5.07
N ALA A 101 -3.49 -5.40 -5.68
CA ALA A 101 -2.68 -4.23 -5.36
C ALA A 101 -3.54 -3.23 -4.59
N ILE A 102 -3.29 -3.10 -3.29
CA ILE A 102 -4.01 -2.17 -2.41
C ILE A 102 -3.19 -0.88 -2.32
N PHE A 103 -3.76 0.22 -2.77
CA PHE A 103 -3.17 1.54 -2.66
C PHE A 103 -3.87 2.34 -1.56
N SER A 104 -3.12 2.78 -0.55
CA SER A 104 -3.63 3.61 0.53
C SER A 104 -3.13 5.05 0.41
N ALA A 105 -4.02 6.02 0.41
CA ALA A 105 -3.65 7.43 0.50
C ALA A 105 -4.79 8.28 1.07
N PRO A 106 -4.52 9.48 1.64
CA PRO A 106 -5.55 10.42 2.02
C PRO A 106 -6.55 10.65 0.90
N LEU A 107 -7.81 10.89 1.27
CA LEU A 107 -8.91 11.08 0.32
C LEU A 107 -8.63 12.19 -0.70
N SER A 108 -7.94 13.25 -0.28
CA SER A 108 -7.52 14.35 -1.14
C SER A 108 -6.48 13.93 -2.19
N VAL A 109 -5.74 12.86 -1.97
CA VAL A 109 -4.63 12.39 -2.82
C VAL A 109 -5.04 11.20 -3.71
N LEU A 110 -6.01 10.39 -3.29
CA LEU A 110 -6.48 9.22 -4.04
C LEU A 110 -6.77 9.48 -5.54
N PRO A 111 -7.37 10.61 -5.96
CA PRO A 111 -7.56 10.89 -7.38
C PRO A 111 -6.27 10.85 -8.21
N PHE A 112 -5.14 11.28 -7.64
CA PHE A 112 -3.84 11.23 -8.31
C PHE A 112 -3.33 9.79 -8.42
N VAL A 113 -3.48 9.00 -7.36
CA VAL A 113 -3.10 7.58 -7.39
C VAL A 113 -3.95 6.83 -8.43
N THR A 114 -5.26 7.07 -8.45
CA THR A 114 -6.21 6.48 -9.43
C THR A 114 -6.06 7.00 -10.86
N SER A 115 -5.24 8.01 -11.12
CA SER A 115 -4.98 8.45 -12.51
C SER A 115 -3.61 7.97 -12.99
N ASP A 116 -2.62 7.94 -12.11
CA ASP A 116 -1.24 7.60 -12.44
C ASP A 116 -0.92 6.08 -12.35
N TRP A 117 -1.73 5.29 -11.63
CA TRP A 117 -1.46 3.87 -11.35
C TRP A 117 -2.38 2.81 -11.97
N PRO A 118 -3.69 3.04 -12.25
CA PRO A 118 -4.58 1.95 -12.64
C PRO A 118 -4.40 1.43 -14.07
N SER A 119 -3.59 2.07 -14.91
CA SER A 119 -3.34 1.56 -16.27
C SER A 119 -2.49 0.28 -16.29
N SER A 120 -1.86 -0.10 -15.18
CA SER A 120 -0.92 -1.22 -15.09
C SER A 120 -1.35 -2.38 -14.19
N TYR A 121 -2.44 -2.25 -13.41
CA TYR A 121 -2.86 -3.25 -12.42
C TYR A 121 -4.34 -3.61 -12.56
N PRO A 122 -4.68 -4.80 -13.11
CA PRO A 122 -6.07 -5.22 -13.26
C PRO A 122 -6.78 -5.44 -11.92
N ASN A 123 -6.02 -5.72 -10.86
CA ASN A 123 -6.53 -6.05 -9.53
C ASN A 123 -6.26 -4.93 -8.50
N ALA A 124 -6.34 -3.67 -8.92
CA ALA A 124 -6.09 -2.51 -8.05
C ALA A 124 -7.31 -2.14 -7.21
N VAL A 125 -7.06 -1.76 -5.96
CA VAL A 125 -8.06 -1.18 -5.03
C VAL A 125 -7.45 0.04 -4.36
N PHE A 126 -8.26 1.07 -4.17
CA PHE A 126 -7.84 2.37 -3.63
C PHE A 126 -8.67 2.67 -2.38
N LEU A 127 -8.00 2.86 -1.25
CA LEU A 127 -8.62 3.09 0.05
C LEU A 127 -7.95 4.28 0.76
N THR A 128 -8.67 4.94 1.66
CA THR A 128 -8.03 5.82 2.65
C THR A 128 -7.41 4.99 3.78
N PRO A 129 -6.50 5.56 4.59
CA PRO A 129 -5.96 4.86 5.76
C PRO A 129 -7.06 4.38 6.73
N ASP A 130 -8.09 5.20 6.96
CA ASP A 130 -9.22 4.84 7.83
C ASP A 130 -10.06 3.70 7.23
N GLU A 131 -10.27 3.72 5.91
CA GLU A 131 -10.97 2.65 5.19
C GLU A 131 -10.20 1.35 5.20
N LEU A 132 -8.86 1.42 5.07
CA LEU A 132 -7.99 0.26 5.17
C LEU A 132 -8.04 -0.35 6.57
N MET A 133 -8.02 0.47 7.62
CA MET A 133 -8.19 0.01 9.00
C MET A 133 -9.54 -0.70 9.20
N ARG A 134 -10.64 -0.11 8.71
CA ARG A 134 -11.97 -0.75 8.73
C ARG A 134 -12.02 -2.05 7.93
N TRP A 135 -11.33 -2.09 6.79
CA TRP A 135 -11.20 -3.32 6.01
C TRP A 135 -10.48 -4.41 6.81
N HIS A 136 -9.39 -4.07 7.52
CA HIS A 136 -8.67 -5.01 8.37
C HIS A 136 -9.52 -5.53 9.55
N GLU A 137 -10.41 -4.72 10.11
CA GLU A 137 -11.36 -5.18 11.14
C GLU A 137 -12.35 -6.22 10.59
N PHE A 138 -12.77 -6.06 9.33
CA PHE A 138 -13.63 -7.03 8.63
C PHE A 138 -12.85 -8.27 8.17
N TYR A 139 -11.60 -8.07 7.78
CA TYR A 139 -10.65 -9.11 7.37
C TYR A 139 -9.91 -9.67 8.59
N SER A 140 -10.64 -10.41 9.43
CA SER A 140 -10.05 -11.11 10.59
C SER A 140 -9.56 -12.50 10.19
N GLU A 141 -8.30 -12.63 9.79
CA GLU A 141 -7.69 -13.92 9.44
C GLU A 141 -6.35 -14.06 10.16
N GLY A 142 -5.94 -15.30 10.47
CA GLY A 142 -4.78 -15.57 11.33
C GLY A 142 -3.45 -15.10 10.72
N ASP A 143 -2.43 -14.94 11.58
CA ASP A 143 -1.10 -14.43 11.23
C ASP A 143 -0.41 -15.18 10.07
N ASP A 144 -0.83 -16.43 9.80
CA ASP A 144 -0.31 -17.31 8.75
C ASP A 144 -1.05 -17.21 7.40
N ALA A 145 -1.96 -16.24 7.21
CA ALA A 145 -2.72 -16.12 5.96
C ALA A 145 -1.80 -15.88 4.73
N PRO A 146 -1.99 -16.62 3.62
CA PRO A 146 -1.20 -16.47 2.39
C PRO A 146 -1.25 -15.04 1.83
N TRP A 147 -0.14 -14.59 1.23
CA TRP A 147 0.00 -13.24 0.68
C TRP A 147 -0.70 -13.10 -0.68
N TRP A 148 -2.02 -12.93 -0.64
CA TRP A 148 -2.85 -12.69 -1.83
C TRP A 148 -2.91 -11.21 -2.27
N TYR A 149 -2.27 -10.32 -1.51
CA TYR A 149 -2.20 -8.90 -1.83
C TYR A 149 -0.81 -8.32 -1.54
N CYS A 150 -0.54 -7.21 -2.20
CA CYS A 150 0.53 -6.28 -1.87
C CYS A 150 -0.11 -4.92 -1.58
N PHE A 151 0.58 -4.12 -0.79
CA PHE A 151 0.09 -2.84 -0.31
C PHE A 151 1.14 -1.77 -0.54
N GLN A 152 0.71 -0.64 -1.07
CA GLN A 152 1.53 0.56 -1.20
C GLN A 152 0.80 1.73 -0.57
N ASP A 153 1.45 2.42 0.36
CA ASP A 153 0.87 3.54 1.08
C ASP A 153 1.59 4.86 0.87
N TRP A 154 0.79 5.90 1.02
CA TRP A 154 1.20 7.29 1.17
C TRP A 154 0.29 7.92 2.21
N ASN A 155 0.65 7.84 3.48
CA ASN A 155 -0.16 8.37 4.58
C ASN A 155 0.27 9.81 4.91
N ALA A 156 -0.69 10.57 5.40
CA ALA A 156 -0.47 11.89 5.95
C ALA A 156 -1.32 12.05 7.22
N GLU A 157 -0.65 12.14 8.36
CA GLU A 157 -1.27 12.28 9.68
C GLU A 157 -1.03 13.70 10.19
N LEU A 158 -2.12 14.45 10.38
CA LEU A 158 -2.08 15.82 10.90
C LEU A 158 -2.12 15.77 12.43
N ASP A 159 -1.19 16.46 13.06
CA ASP A 159 -1.00 16.49 14.51
C ASP A 159 -1.00 15.09 15.13
N PRO A 160 -0.09 14.20 14.67
CA PRO A 160 0.05 12.86 15.23
C PRO A 160 0.26 12.92 16.74
N PRO A 161 -0.19 11.90 17.48
CA PRO A 161 0.00 11.85 18.91
C PRO A 161 1.49 11.76 19.24
N SER A 162 1.90 12.33 20.38
CA SER A 162 3.31 12.45 20.75
C SER A 162 4.03 11.12 20.96
N ASP A 163 3.28 10.04 21.17
CA ASP A 163 3.75 8.66 21.29
C ASP A 163 3.70 7.88 19.97
N SER A 164 3.49 8.57 18.84
CA SER A 164 3.61 7.97 17.51
C SER A 164 4.98 7.33 17.33
N PHE A 165 4.99 6.09 16.83
CA PHE A 165 6.21 5.31 16.59
C PHE A 165 7.30 6.10 15.85
N TRP A 166 6.91 6.90 14.85
CA TRP A 166 7.84 7.68 14.02
C TRP A 166 8.42 8.91 14.72
N LEU A 167 7.78 9.38 15.79
CA LEU A 167 8.23 10.52 16.57
C LEU A 167 9.12 10.11 17.76
N ASP A 168 9.21 8.82 18.06
CA ASP A 168 10.05 8.34 19.15
C ASP A 168 11.53 8.70 18.90
N GLY A 169 12.13 9.42 19.86
CA GLY A 169 13.50 9.93 19.74
C GLY A 169 13.72 11.07 18.74
N ALA A 170 12.68 11.59 18.09
CA ALA A 170 12.81 12.71 17.16
C ALA A 170 13.15 14.02 17.88
N SER A 171 14.15 14.76 17.38
CA SER A 171 14.61 16.03 17.97
C SER A 171 13.94 17.27 17.38
N TYR A 172 12.98 17.09 16.48
CA TYR A 172 12.36 18.17 15.74
C TYR A 172 11.31 18.91 16.58
N SER A 173 11.36 20.24 16.56
CA SER A 173 10.35 21.09 17.19
C SER A 173 9.43 21.70 16.14
N VAL A 174 8.12 21.52 16.31
CA VAL A 174 7.10 22.15 15.46
C VAL A 174 6.84 23.56 15.98
N PRO A 175 6.94 24.61 15.15
CA PRO A 175 6.61 25.97 15.54
C PRO A 175 5.16 26.09 16.05
N PRO A 176 4.87 26.92 17.06
CA PRO A 176 3.53 27.06 17.66
C PRO A 176 2.42 27.46 16.67
N GLU A 177 2.77 28.12 15.57
CA GLU A 177 1.87 28.57 14.52
C GLU A 177 1.58 27.52 13.43
N CYS A 178 2.29 26.40 13.44
CA CYS A 178 2.14 25.30 12.49
C CYS A 178 1.40 24.12 13.10
N HIS A 179 0.68 23.40 12.24
CA HIS A 179 0.36 22.00 12.47
C HIS A 179 1.57 21.14 12.12
N SER A 180 1.72 20.04 12.85
CA SER A 180 2.64 18.98 12.48
C SER A 180 1.98 18.04 11.48
N LEU A 181 2.72 17.62 10.47
CA LEU A 181 2.24 16.70 9.46
C LEU A 181 3.26 15.58 9.30
N LEU A 182 2.93 14.40 9.80
CA LEU A 182 3.70 13.19 9.60
C LEU A 182 3.32 12.57 8.27
N VAL A 183 4.29 12.43 7.39
CA VAL A 183 4.10 11.82 6.07
C VAL A 183 4.90 10.54 6.02
N SER A 184 4.24 9.42 5.74
CA SER A 184 4.87 8.12 5.57
C SER A 184 4.48 7.48 4.24
N TRP A 185 5.38 6.73 3.63
CA TRP A 185 5.11 6.02 2.39
C TRP A 185 5.98 4.77 2.25
N GLY A 186 5.44 3.74 1.63
CA GLY A 186 6.08 2.44 1.59
C GLY A 186 5.45 1.44 0.64
N LEU A 187 6.11 0.30 0.48
CA LEU A 187 5.61 -0.86 -0.26
C LEU A 187 5.80 -2.09 0.61
N GLN A 188 4.75 -2.88 0.79
CA GLN A 188 4.78 -4.12 1.55
C GLN A 188 4.10 -5.27 0.80
N TRP A 189 4.60 -6.47 1.06
CA TRP A 189 4.18 -7.76 0.55
C TRP A 189 3.76 -8.62 1.74
N GLY A 190 2.47 -8.63 2.04
CA GLY A 190 1.99 -9.19 3.31
C GLY A 190 2.63 -8.49 4.52
N SER A 191 2.76 -9.22 5.63
CA SER A 191 3.22 -8.70 6.92
C SER A 191 4.74 -8.70 7.12
N LEU A 192 5.52 -9.33 6.24
CA LEU A 192 6.93 -9.68 6.52
C LEU A 192 7.95 -9.19 5.49
N ALA A 193 7.53 -8.52 4.43
CA ALA A 193 8.46 -8.04 3.41
C ALA A 193 8.06 -6.66 2.91
N GLY A 194 8.99 -5.72 2.90
CA GLY A 194 8.69 -4.37 2.44
C GLY A 194 9.54 -3.30 3.12
N GLY A 195 9.12 -2.06 2.95
CA GLY A 195 9.74 -0.95 3.65
C GLY A 195 8.86 0.28 3.65
N SER A 196 9.13 1.18 4.58
CA SER A 196 8.44 2.45 4.73
C SER A 196 9.43 3.55 5.10
N GLN A 197 9.19 4.76 4.57
CA GLN A 197 9.95 5.97 4.85
C GLN A 197 9.02 6.99 5.48
N SER A 198 9.58 7.84 6.35
CA SER A 198 8.80 8.89 7.00
C SER A 198 9.53 10.23 7.10
N GLU A 199 8.76 11.30 7.00
CA GLU A 199 9.19 12.68 7.14
C GLU A 199 8.23 13.47 8.03
N LEU A 200 8.77 14.47 8.73
CA LEU A 200 7.98 15.42 9.49
C LEU A 200 7.95 16.78 8.81
N TRP A 201 6.75 17.31 8.63
CA TRP A 201 6.47 18.60 8.02
C TRP A 201 5.76 19.54 8.99
N CYS A 202 5.96 20.85 8.77
CA CYS A 202 5.24 21.97 9.37
C CYS A 202 4.27 22.47 8.30
N VAL A 203 2.99 22.60 8.62
CA VAL A 203 2.00 23.20 7.71
C VAL A 203 1.25 24.30 8.45
N ASP A 204 1.33 25.53 7.96
CA ASP A 204 0.61 26.65 8.55
C ASP A 204 -0.89 26.67 8.13
N ARG A 205 -1.67 27.59 8.71
CA ARG A 205 -3.11 27.73 8.39
C ARG A 205 -3.39 28.17 6.95
N ALA A 206 -2.42 28.80 6.28
CA ALA A 206 -2.51 29.17 4.88
C ALA A 206 -2.15 28.00 3.95
N GLY A 207 -1.74 26.86 4.51
CA GLY A 207 -1.28 25.69 3.79
C GLY A 207 0.18 25.78 3.36
N THR A 208 0.98 26.72 3.88
CA THR A 208 2.42 26.79 3.57
C THR A 208 3.13 25.64 4.28
N GLU A 209 3.77 24.78 3.50
CA GLU A 209 4.52 23.63 3.99
C GLU A 209 6.03 23.92 4.14
N ARG A 210 6.63 23.33 5.18
CA ARG A 210 8.09 23.30 5.38
C ARG A 210 8.51 21.97 5.97
N LEU A 211 9.44 21.28 5.30
CA LEU A 211 10.06 20.07 5.82
C LEU A 211 10.85 20.39 7.10
N LEU A 212 10.58 19.69 8.19
CA LEU A 212 11.35 19.77 9.43
C LEU A 212 12.51 18.77 9.40
N GLY A 213 12.27 17.57 8.87
CA GLY A 213 13.33 16.60 8.59
C GLY A 213 12.82 15.17 8.38
N PRO A 214 13.72 14.26 7.95
CA PRO A 214 13.40 12.83 7.87
C PRO A 214 13.32 12.22 9.27
N LEU A 215 12.41 11.25 9.43
CA LEU A 215 12.24 10.47 10.67
C LEU A 215 12.87 9.08 10.58
N GLY A 216 13.14 8.60 9.36
CA GLY A 216 13.87 7.35 9.12
C GLY A 216 13.26 6.49 8.04
N SER A 217 13.81 5.28 7.90
CA SER A 217 13.30 4.22 7.04
C SER A 217 13.27 2.91 7.81
N ILE A 218 12.27 2.07 7.53
CA ILE A 218 12.19 0.69 7.96
C ILE A 218 12.30 -0.18 6.72
N ASP A 219 13.18 -1.17 6.76
CA ASP A 219 13.30 -2.22 5.76
C ASP A 219 13.10 -3.57 6.46
N TYR A 220 12.19 -4.39 5.92
CA TYR A 220 11.87 -5.75 6.38
C TYR A 220 12.42 -6.81 5.43
#